data_AF-A0A399YQD0-F1
#
_entry.id   AF-A0A399YQD0-F1
#
_cell.length_a   1.000
_cell.length_b   1.000
_cell.length_c   1.000
_cell.angle_alpha   90.00
_cell.angle_beta   90.00
_cell.angle_gamma   90.00
#
_symmetry.space_group_name_H-M   'P 1'
#
loop_
_entity.id
_entity.type
_entity.pdbx_description
1 polymer ?
#
loop_
_entity_poly.entity_id
_entity_poly.type
_entity_poly.pdbx_seq_one_letter_code
_entity_poly.pdbx_strand_id
1 'polypeptide(L)'
;MRMTLAELTAAMLAFVESKGWLTPGSSHPQTPKNLAVSLMLEASEVLEHFQWANEAADPDALASELADVLLYLMQLAHIHGIDLADAVMRKLDVNHKREW
;
A
#
# COMPACT_ATOMS: atom_id res chain seq x y z
N MET A 1 16.92 11.78 -6.98
CA MET A 1 15.70 12.61 -6.94
C MET A 1 14.70 11.89 -6.05
N ARG A 2 13.99 12.57 -5.14
CA ARG A 2 12.96 11.92 -4.31
C ARG A 2 11.68 11.79 -5.12
N MET A 3 11.02 10.64 -5.05
CA MET A 3 9.74 10.39 -5.71
C MET A 3 8.59 10.91 -4.85
N THR A 4 7.57 11.47 -5.48
CA THR A 4 6.29 11.85 -4.89
C THR A 4 5.34 10.65 -4.83
N LEU A 5 4.29 10.74 -4.00
CA LEU A 5 3.26 9.69 -3.94
C LEU A 5 2.57 9.47 -5.29
N ALA A 6 2.38 10.54 -6.07
CA ALA A 6 1.83 10.47 -7.41
C ALA A 6 2.75 9.71 -8.37
N GLU A 7 4.07 9.97 -8.34
CA GLU A 7 5.06 9.26 -9.15
C GLU A 7 5.16 7.78 -8.77
N LEU A 8 5.10 7.46 -7.46
CA LEU A 8 5.06 6.07 -6.99
C LEU A 8 3.77 5.36 -7.43
N THR A 9 2.63 6.04 -7.34
CA THR A 9 1.36 5.50 -7.82
C THR A 9 1.42 5.21 -9.32
N ALA A 10 1.96 6.13 -10.11
CA ALA A 10 2.13 5.94 -11.55
C ALA A 10 3.07 4.78 -11.90
N ALA A 11 4.21 4.66 -11.19
CA ALA A 11 5.15 3.56 -11.37
C ALA A 11 4.52 2.19 -11.05
N MET A 12 3.75 2.13 -9.96
CA MET A 12 3.00 0.93 -9.59
C MET A 12 1.94 0.58 -10.64
N LEU A 13 1.18 1.54 -11.17
CA LEU A 13 0.15 1.27 -12.18
C LEU A 13 0.77 0.78 -13.48
N ALA A 14 1.90 1.37 -13.89
CA ALA A 14 2.65 0.91 -15.05
C ALA A 14 3.14 -0.55 -14.86
N PHE A 15 3.55 -0.92 -13.64
CA PHE A 15 3.89 -2.30 -13.34
C PHE A 15 2.67 -3.23 -13.47
N VAL A 16 1.53 -2.89 -12.87
CA VAL A 16 0.29 -3.70 -12.94
C VAL A 16 -0.18 -3.86 -14.39
N GLU A 17 -0.10 -2.79 -15.19
CA GLU A 17 -0.40 -2.81 -16.62
C GLU A 17 0.58 -3.71 -17.39
N SER A 18 1.88 -3.64 -17.10
CA SER A 18 2.90 -4.49 -17.74
C SER A 18 2.66 -6.00 -17.53
N LYS A 19 1.94 -6.36 -16.46
CA LYS A 19 1.55 -7.75 -16.15
C LYS A 19 0.23 -8.17 -16.83
N GLY A 20 -0.46 -7.26 -17.49
CA GLY A 20 -1.79 -7.50 -18.08
C GLY A 20 -2.88 -7.71 -17.03
N TRP A 21 -2.66 -7.25 -15.79
CA TRP A 21 -3.60 -7.49 -14.67
C TRP A 21 -4.84 -6.60 -14.72
N LEU A 22 -4.78 -5.50 -15.48
CA LEU A 22 -5.94 -4.63 -15.74
C LEU A 22 -6.88 -5.18 -16.83
N THR A 23 -6.45 -6.22 -17.58
CA THR A 23 -7.22 -6.76 -18.70
C THR A 23 -8.43 -7.58 -18.22
N PRO A 24 -9.62 -7.42 -18.82
CA PRO A 24 -10.76 -8.30 -18.56
C PRO A 24 -10.40 -9.78 -18.74
N GLY A 25 -10.70 -10.60 -17.73
CA GLY A 25 -10.36 -12.02 -17.74
C GLY A 25 -8.95 -12.36 -17.23
N SER A 26 -8.21 -11.39 -16.67
CA SER A 26 -6.95 -11.66 -15.97
C SER A 26 -7.12 -12.68 -14.85
N SER A 27 -6.13 -13.56 -14.65
CA SER A 27 -6.06 -14.47 -13.50
C SER A 27 -5.79 -13.72 -12.19
N HIS A 28 -5.34 -12.47 -12.24
CA HIS A 28 -5.11 -11.59 -11.10
C HIS A 28 -5.91 -10.30 -11.25
N PRO A 29 -7.26 -10.35 -11.14
CA PRO A 29 -8.08 -9.18 -11.37
C PRO A 29 -7.94 -8.20 -10.21
N GLN A 30 -7.66 -6.93 -10.53
CA GLN A 30 -7.45 -5.84 -9.58
C GLN A 30 -8.77 -5.26 -9.04
N THR A 31 -9.67 -6.14 -8.58
CA THR A 31 -10.95 -5.71 -8.01
C THR A 31 -10.76 -5.08 -6.62
N PRO A 32 -11.67 -4.19 -6.16
CA PRO A 32 -11.60 -3.63 -4.80
C PRO A 32 -11.44 -4.68 -3.70
N LYS A 33 -12.19 -5.79 -3.81
CA LYS A 33 -12.10 -6.90 -2.87
C LYS A 33 -10.71 -7.53 -2.86
N ASN A 34 -10.14 -7.81 -4.04
CA ASN A 34 -8.85 -8.48 -4.13
C ASN A 34 -7.72 -7.58 -3.62
N LEU A 35 -7.73 -6.31 -3.99
CA LEU A 35 -6.75 -5.32 -3.51
C LEU A 35 -6.83 -5.14 -1.99
N ALA A 36 -8.03 -5.06 -1.41
CA ALA A 36 -8.21 -4.96 0.03
C ALA A 36 -7.75 -6.23 0.78
N VAL A 37 -7.97 -7.42 0.19
CA VAL A 37 -7.44 -8.68 0.74
C VAL A 37 -5.92 -8.69 0.68
N SER A 38 -5.32 -8.39 -0.47
CA SER A 38 -3.86 -8.32 -0.61
C SER A 38 -3.24 -7.32 0.37
N LEU A 39 -3.80 -6.12 0.49
CA LEU A 39 -3.37 -5.14 1.49
C LEU A 39 -3.29 -5.72 2.91
N MET A 40 -4.28 -6.53 3.31
CA MET A 40 -4.29 -7.15 4.64
C MET A 40 -3.28 -8.28 4.77
N LEU A 41 -3.02 -9.04 3.68
CA LEU A 41 -2.00 -10.08 3.67
C LEU A 41 -0.62 -9.47 3.90
N GLU A 42 -0.22 -8.46 3.12
CA GLU A 42 1.09 -7.81 3.30
C GLU A 42 1.21 -7.10 4.66
N ALA A 43 0.11 -6.52 5.15
CA ALA A 43 0.09 -5.95 6.50
C ALA A 43 0.26 -7.01 7.60
N SER A 44 -0.11 -8.25 7.33
CA SER A 44 0.15 -9.39 8.23
C SER A 44 1.60 -9.86 8.13
N GLU A 45 2.24 -9.79 6.96
CA GLU A 45 3.68 -10.09 6.79
C GLU A 45 4.55 -9.12 7.60
N VAL A 46 4.16 -7.84 7.70
CA VAL A 46 4.77 -6.89 8.63
C VAL A 46 4.77 -7.40 10.08
N LEU A 47 3.73 -8.10 10.53
CA LEU A 47 3.65 -8.64 11.90
C LEU A 47 4.63 -9.79 12.12
N GLU A 48 5.00 -10.54 11.08
CA GLU A 48 5.93 -11.67 11.19
C GLU A 48 7.32 -11.23 11.67
N HIS A 49 7.74 -10.01 11.31
CA HIS A 49 8.98 -9.41 11.79
C HIS A 49 9.03 -9.19 13.31
N PHE A 50 7.88 -9.20 13.98
CA PHE A 50 7.75 -8.92 15.41
C PHE A 50 7.17 -10.10 16.19
N GLN A 51 6.94 -11.25 15.55
CA GLN A 51 6.25 -12.39 16.18
C GLN A 51 6.98 -12.91 17.44
N TRP A 52 8.32 -12.87 17.43
CA TRP A 52 9.17 -13.42 18.49
C TRP A 52 10.16 -12.41 19.08
N ALA A 53 10.13 -11.16 18.63
CA ALA A 53 11.04 -10.11 19.06
C ALA A 53 10.40 -8.73 18.96
N ASN A 54 10.84 -7.78 19.79
CA ASN A 54 10.39 -6.39 19.73
C ASN A 54 11.06 -5.59 18.60
N GLU A 55 12.17 -6.10 18.06
CA GLU A 55 12.94 -5.47 17.00
C GLU A 55 12.88 -6.37 15.76
N ALA A 56 12.73 -5.75 14.58
CA ALA A 56 12.85 -6.46 13.33
C ALA A 56 14.32 -6.88 13.14
N ALA A 57 14.55 -8.19 13.10
CA ALA A 57 15.90 -8.75 12.91
C ALA A 57 16.51 -8.40 11.54
N ASP A 58 15.65 -8.16 10.55
CA ASP A 58 16.03 -7.78 9.19
C ASP A 58 15.26 -6.50 8.77
N PRO A 59 15.88 -5.32 8.87
CA PRO A 59 15.27 -4.06 8.46
C PRO A 59 14.96 -3.96 6.97
N ASP A 60 15.73 -4.63 6.11
CA ASP A 60 15.52 -4.58 4.65
C ASP A 60 14.28 -5.41 4.28
N ALA A 61 14.10 -6.56 4.93
CA ALA A 61 12.90 -7.35 4.77
C ALA A 61 11.66 -6.61 5.30
N LEU A 62 11.73 -5.96 6.48
CA LEU A 62 10.64 -5.12 6.96
C LEU A 62 10.31 -3.98 5.99
N ALA A 63 11.33 -3.34 5.40
CA ALA A 63 11.14 -2.28 4.42
C ALA A 63 10.44 -2.80 3.15
N SER A 64 10.68 -4.05 2.75
CA SER A 64 9.98 -4.71 1.65
C SER A 64 8.49 -4.84 1.96
N GLU A 65 8.12 -5.40 3.12
CA GLU A 65 6.71 -5.60 3.46
C GLU A 65 5.94 -4.27 3.65
N LEU A 66 6.60 -3.26 4.21
CA LEU A 66 6.04 -1.91 4.28
C LEU A 66 5.80 -1.30 2.88
N ALA A 67 6.68 -1.61 1.92
CA ALA A 67 6.50 -1.17 0.54
C ALA A 67 5.31 -1.90 -0.12
N ASP A 68 5.15 -3.19 0.10
CA ASP A 68 4.03 -3.97 -0.44
C ASP A 68 2.68 -3.50 0.12
N VAL A 69 2.60 -3.19 1.42
CA VAL A 69 1.45 -2.52 2.03
C VAL A 69 1.13 -1.20 1.32
N LEU A 70 2.15 -0.37 1.07
CA LEU A 70 1.96 0.92 0.40
C LEU A 70 1.49 0.74 -1.06
N LEU A 71 2.03 -0.24 -1.79
CA LEU A 71 1.65 -0.53 -3.18
C LEU A 71 0.16 -0.89 -3.29
N TYR A 72 -0.36 -1.77 -2.43
CA TYR A 72 -1.78 -2.12 -2.45
C TYR A 72 -2.68 -0.99 -1.94
N LEU A 73 -2.22 -0.20 -0.96
CA LEU A 73 -2.95 0.98 -0.49
C LEU A 73 -3.09 2.02 -1.61
N MET A 74 -2.02 2.30 -2.35
CA MET A 74 -2.04 3.22 -3.50
C MET A 74 -2.95 2.70 -4.62
N GLN A 75 -2.93 1.39 -4.93
CA GLN A 75 -3.85 0.80 -5.90
C GLN A 75 -5.31 0.97 -5.49
N LEU A 76 -5.62 0.63 -4.25
CA LEU A 76 -6.97 0.72 -3.72
C LEU A 76 -7.46 2.17 -3.72
N ALA A 77 -6.62 3.13 -3.31
CA ALA A 77 -6.94 4.55 -3.39
C ALA A 77 -7.19 5.00 -4.84
N HIS A 78 -6.33 4.58 -5.77
CA HIS A 78 -6.44 4.94 -7.19
C HIS A 78 -7.77 4.47 -7.81
N ILE A 79 -8.15 3.21 -7.64
CA ILE A 79 -9.38 2.68 -8.24
C ILE A 79 -10.66 3.28 -7.64
N HIS A 80 -10.55 3.89 -6.45
CA HIS A 80 -11.64 4.60 -5.79
C HIS A 80 -11.59 6.13 -6.02
N GLY A 81 -10.63 6.63 -6.79
CA GLY A 81 -10.47 8.06 -7.07
C GLY A 81 -10.10 8.89 -5.83
N ILE A 82 -9.42 8.28 -4.87
CA ILE A 82 -9.01 8.93 -3.61
C ILE A 82 -7.64 9.57 -3.81
N ASP A 83 -7.54 10.89 -3.58
CA ASP A 83 -6.25 11.54 -3.35
C ASP A 83 -5.72 11.13 -1.98
N LEU A 84 -4.80 10.16 -1.99
CA LEU A 84 -4.25 9.57 -0.77
C LEU A 84 -3.39 10.58 0.01
N ALA A 85 -2.67 11.48 -0.66
CA ALA A 85 -1.83 12.48 0.01
C ALA A 85 -2.70 13.48 0.78
N ASP A 86 -3.73 13.99 0.12
CA ASP A 86 -4.72 14.89 0.72
C ASP A 86 -5.52 14.20 1.84
N ALA A 87 -5.90 12.92 1.66
CA ALA A 87 -6.52 12.12 2.72
C ALA A 87 -5.63 11.97 3.96
N VAL A 88 -4.32 11.76 3.78
CA VAL A 88 -3.35 11.71 4.87
C VAL A 88 -3.28 13.06 5.59
N MET A 89 -3.16 14.18 4.86
CA MET A 89 -3.09 15.51 5.47
C MET A 89 -4.32 15.83 6.31
N ARG A 90 -5.53 15.56 5.79
CA ARG A 90 -6.77 15.69 6.56
C ARG A 90 -6.77 14.82 7.82
N LYS A 91 -6.25 13.60 7.73
CA LYS A 91 -6.19 12.69 8.87
C LYS A 91 -5.24 13.19 9.95
N LEU A 92 -4.11 13.77 9.57
CA LEU A 92 -3.15 14.40 10.49
C LEU A 92 -3.79 15.59 11.22
N ASP A 93 -4.52 16.46 10.51
CA ASP A 93 -5.24 17.59 11.12
C ASP A 93 -6.27 17.13 12.18
N VAL A 94 -6.93 16.00 11.93
CA VAL A 94 -7.84 15.38 12.90
C VAL A 94 -7.07 14.83 14.10
N ASN A 95 -5.96 14.14 13.87
CA ASN A 95 -5.16 13.52 14.93
C ASN A 95 -4.49 14.56 15.84
N HIS A 96 -4.10 15.73 15.32
CA HIS A 96 -3.57 16.86 16.10
C HIS A 96 -4.55 17.38 17.16
N LYS A 97 -5.85 17.11 17.00
CA LYS A 97 -6.92 17.55 17.91
C LYS A 97 -7.36 16.45 18.89
N ARG A 98 -6.74 15.26 18.83
CA ARG A 98 -7.06 14.14 19.71
C ARG A 98 -6.20 14.21 20.98
N GLU A 99 -6.84 14.01 22.12
CA GLU A 99 -6.17 13.70 23.39
C GLU A 99 -6.10 12.17 23.54
N TRP A 100 -4.97 11.64 23.98
CA TRP A 100 -4.67 10.20 24.10
C TRP A 100 -4.42 9.81 25.55
#